data_AF-A0A6L2PGN5-F1
#
_entry.id   AF-A0A6L2PGN5-F1
#
_cell.length_a   1.000
_cell.length_b   1.000
_cell.length_c   1.000
_cell.angle_alpha   90.00
_cell.angle_beta   90.00
_cell.angle_gamma   90.00
#
_symmetry.space_group_name_H-M   'P 1'
#
loop_
_entity.id
_entity.type
_entity.pdbx_description
1 polymer ?
#
loop_
_entity_poly.entity_id
_entity_poly.type
_entity_poly.pdbx_seq_one_letter_code
_entity_poly.pdbx_strand_id
1 'polypeptide(L)'
;MKHEQQKESDGLGVNIRSIVIVAVLMMLMMFAVHCTWVTSNAYSSPSIVLASYSHDGSRQILDDFREAYYWLSQNTDNDARVMSWWDYGYQIAGMANRTTLVDNNTWNNSHIAVVGKAMSSNESEAYKIMVSLDVDYVLVIFGGVIGYSGDDINKFLWMVRIAEGEHPKDIRESDYFTDRGEFRVDAEGTPTLLNSLMYKLSYYKFGEFKLDYRSPAGFDRTRNVIIGNKNFELTYLEEAYTTEHWLVRIYKVKKPDEFNRPRIPVSERKIKRSKIFVTKKTNKRKKGTIKNKPSVVKGKKLSSTQTS
;
A
#
# COMPACT_ATOMS: atom_id res chain seq x y z
N MET A 1 77.70 34.29 -50.61
CA MET A 1 77.50 33.26 -49.57
C MET A 1 77.05 33.94 -48.27
N LYS A 2 75.75 33.91 -47.99
CA LYS A 2 75.20 34.12 -46.65
C LYS A 2 74.35 32.90 -46.38
N HIS A 3 74.76 32.09 -45.41
CA HIS A 3 74.07 30.86 -45.03
C HIS A 3 72.65 31.18 -44.57
N GLU A 4 71.67 30.52 -45.18
CA GLU A 4 70.32 30.38 -44.65
C GLU A 4 70.41 29.76 -43.25
N GLN A 5 70.06 30.55 -42.24
CA GLN A 5 69.75 30.03 -40.91
C GLN A 5 68.40 29.32 -41.01
N GLN A 6 68.45 27.99 -41.01
CA GLN A 6 67.27 27.15 -40.70
C GLN A 6 66.69 27.64 -39.37
N LYS A 7 65.46 28.14 -39.41
CA LYS A 7 64.61 28.28 -38.21
C LYS A 7 64.44 26.87 -37.63
N GLU A 8 65.21 26.53 -36.60
CA GLU A 8 64.81 25.48 -35.68
C GLU A 8 63.45 25.89 -35.11
N SER A 9 62.42 25.13 -35.47
CA SER A 9 61.13 25.21 -34.80
C SER A 9 61.39 24.96 -33.32
N ASP A 10 61.24 26.00 -32.49
CA ASP A 10 61.31 25.95 -31.03
C ASP A 10 60.41 24.80 -30.54
N GLY A 11 61.03 23.63 -30.37
CA GLY A 11 60.35 22.44 -29.92
C GLY A 11 59.94 22.69 -28.48
N LEU A 12 58.64 22.87 -28.25
CA LEU A 12 58.02 23.04 -26.94
C LEU A 12 58.86 22.34 -25.86
N GLY A 13 59.54 23.12 -25.02
CA GLY A 13 60.65 22.64 -24.20
C GLY A 13 60.28 21.36 -23.44
N VAL A 14 61.20 20.40 -23.38
CA VAL A 14 61.00 19.06 -22.79
C VAL A 14 60.30 19.13 -21.42
N ASN A 15 60.55 20.18 -20.64
CA ASN A 15 59.91 20.46 -19.35
C ASN A 15 58.39 20.66 -19.44
N ILE A 16 57.90 21.38 -20.47
CA ILE A 16 56.47 21.63 -20.67
C ILE A 16 55.75 20.33 -21.04
N ARG A 17 56.36 19.51 -21.90
CA ARG A 17 55.82 18.19 -22.27
C ARG A 17 55.70 17.27 -21.06
N SER A 18 56.73 17.23 -20.21
CA SER A 18 56.70 16.44 -18.96
C SER A 18 55.64 16.93 -17.97
N ILE A 19 55.47 18.25 -17.82
CA ILE A 19 54.42 18.82 -16.96
C ILE A 19 53.02 18.44 -17.47
N VAL A 20 52.78 18.52 -18.78
CA VAL A 20 51.49 18.12 -19.37
C VAL A 20 51.23 16.63 -19.15
N ILE A 21 52.24 15.77 -19.34
CA ILE A 21 52.10 14.32 -19.10
C ILE A 21 51.77 14.03 -17.63
N VAL A 22 52.45 14.68 -16.68
CA VAL A 22 52.18 14.51 -15.25
C VAL A 22 50.79 15.04 -14.87
N ALA A 23 50.37 16.18 -15.42
CA ALA A 23 49.05 16.74 -15.19
C ALA A 23 47.93 15.83 -15.72
N VAL A 24 48.12 15.27 -16.92
CA VAL A 24 47.19 14.28 -17.50
C VAL A 24 47.16 13.00 -16.65
N LEU A 25 48.31 12.48 -16.21
CA LEU A 25 48.38 11.33 -15.31
C LEU A 25 47.65 11.59 -13.99
N MET A 26 47.85 12.76 -13.38
CA MET A 26 47.15 13.14 -12.14
C MET A 26 45.64 13.23 -12.37
N MET A 27 45.20 13.79 -13.50
CA MET A 27 43.78 13.86 -13.86
C MET A 27 43.18 12.46 -14.04
N LEU A 28 43.90 11.54 -14.70
CA LEU A 28 43.46 10.15 -14.88
C LEU A 28 43.38 9.40 -13.54
N MET A 29 44.33 9.64 -12.63
CA MET A 29 44.29 9.07 -11.28
C MET A 29 43.09 9.61 -10.48
N MET A 30 42.85 10.92 -10.53
CA MET A 30 41.66 11.54 -9.91
C MET A 30 40.37 11.01 -10.50
N PHE A 31 40.32 10.80 -11.82
CA PHE A 31 39.17 10.19 -12.50
C PHE A 31 38.94 8.75 -12.01
N ALA A 32 39.98 7.92 -11.91
CA ALA A 32 39.86 6.56 -11.41
C ALA A 32 39.35 6.50 -9.96
N VAL A 33 39.87 7.37 -9.08
CA VAL A 33 39.40 7.49 -7.70
C VAL A 33 37.95 7.98 -7.66
N HIS A 34 37.60 8.98 -8.46
CA HIS A 34 36.24 9.50 -8.57
C HIS A 34 35.25 8.43 -9.03
N CYS A 35 35.54 7.72 -10.12
CA CYS A 35 34.68 6.65 -10.63
C CYS A 35 34.50 5.53 -9.61
N THR A 36 35.57 5.13 -8.92
CA THR A 36 35.50 4.09 -7.88
C THR A 36 34.62 4.53 -6.71
N TRP A 37 34.83 5.75 -6.22
CA TRP A 37 34.07 6.29 -5.10
C TRP A 37 32.58 6.49 -5.45
N VAL A 38 32.28 7.06 -6.63
CA VAL A 38 30.91 7.26 -7.09
C VAL A 38 30.20 5.92 -7.31
N THR A 39 30.87 4.93 -7.93
CA THR A 39 30.29 3.59 -8.12
C THR A 39 30.00 2.91 -6.79
N SER A 40 30.92 3.03 -5.83
CA SER A 40 30.78 2.41 -4.50
C SER A 40 29.73 3.07 -3.60
N ASN A 41 29.42 4.36 -3.79
CA ASN A 41 28.53 5.08 -2.87
C ASN A 41 27.17 5.43 -3.47
N ALA A 42 27.08 5.63 -4.79
CA ALA A 42 25.85 6.09 -5.44
C ALA A 42 25.14 5.00 -6.25
N TYR A 43 25.88 4.18 -7.00
CA TYR A 43 25.28 3.23 -7.96
C TYR A 43 25.11 1.81 -7.41
N SER A 44 25.88 1.41 -6.40
CA SER A 44 25.86 0.06 -5.82
C SER A 44 24.85 -0.09 -4.67
N SER A 45 23.60 0.31 -4.91
CA SER A 45 22.50 0.16 -3.94
C SER A 45 21.33 -0.63 -4.54
N PRO A 46 21.01 -1.84 -4.02
CA PRO A 46 19.87 -2.61 -4.50
C PRO A 46 18.55 -1.96 -4.08
N SER A 47 17.55 -1.97 -4.98
CA SER A 47 16.22 -1.39 -4.70
C SER A 47 15.21 -2.38 -4.12
N ILE A 48 15.52 -3.69 -4.13
CA ILE A 48 14.65 -4.74 -3.60
C ILE A 48 14.87 -5.01 -2.10
N VAL A 49 16.11 -4.84 -1.64
CA VAL A 49 16.52 -5.05 -0.25
C VAL A 49 17.00 -3.70 0.26
N LEU A 50 16.31 -3.15 1.26
CA LEU A 50 16.63 -1.83 1.79
C LEU A 50 17.66 -1.95 2.91
N ALA A 51 18.68 -1.11 2.88
CA ALA A 51 19.65 -1.01 3.96
C ALA A 51 19.35 0.25 4.79
N SER A 52 19.11 0.06 6.09
CA SER A 52 19.03 1.13 7.06
C SER A 52 20.28 1.09 7.94
N TYR A 53 20.80 2.25 8.30
CA TYR A 53 21.96 2.37 9.18
C TYR A 53 21.52 3.00 10.50
N SER A 54 21.71 2.26 11.58
CA SER A 54 21.44 2.73 12.93
C SER A 54 22.49 3.77 13.36
N HIS A 55 22.20 4.52 14.43
CA HIS A 55 23.09 5.57 14.93
C HIS A 55 24.47 5.04 15.40
N ASP A 56 24.53 3.76 15.76
CA ASP A 56 25.76 3.04 16.15
C ASP A 56 26.59 2.55 14.94
N GLY A 57 26.13 2.80 13.71
CA GLY A 57 26.76 2.32 12.48
C GLY A 57 26.42 0.88 12.12
N SER A 58 25.56 0.20 12.89
CA SER A 58 25.08 -1.13 12.52
C SER A 58 24.17 -1.05 11.28
N ARG A 59 24.38 -2.00 10.36
CA ARG A 59 23.58 -2.13 9.15
C ARG A 59 22.42 -3.08 9.41
N GLN A 60 21.20 -2.57 9.32
CA GLN A 60 19.98 -3.36 9.31
C GLN A 60 19.49 -3.53 7.87
N ILE A 61 19.09 -4.76 7.54
CA ILE A 61 18.62 -5.11 6.21
C ILE A 61 17.12 -5.36 6.32
N LEU A 62 16.33 -4.55 5.63
CA LEU A 62 14.88 -4.68 5.55
C LEU A 62 14.55 -5.37 4.23
N ASP A 63 13.87 -6.51 4.34
CA ASP A 63 13.60 -7.40 3.21
C ASP A 63 12.11 -7.69 2.99
N ASP A 64 11.29 -6.70 3.34
CA ASP A 64 9.83 -6.80 3.29
C ASP A 64 9.30 -7.09 1.87
N PHE A 65 9.97 -6.60 0.82
CA PHE A 65 9.55 -6.86 -0.56
C PHE A 65 9.59 -8.34 -0.92
N ARG A 66 10.73 -9.01 -0.66
CA ARG A 66 10.87 -10.43 -0.97
C ARG A 66 9.98 -11.27 -0.07
N GLU A 67 9.84 -10.90 1.20
CA GLU A 67 8.91 -11.52 2.14
C GLU A 67 7.46 -11.50 1.58
N ALA A 68 6.96 -10.33 1.20
CA ALA A 68 5.61 -10.17 0.67
C ALA A 68 5.39 -10.93 -0.65
N TYR A 69 6.34 -10.83 -1.59
CA TYR A 69 6.24 -11.54 -2.86
C TYR A 69 6.32 -13.05 -2.68
N TYR A 70 7.13 -13.54 -1.74
CA TYR A 70 7.23 -14.95 -1.43
C TYR A 70 5.94 -15.47 -0.79
N TRP A 71 5.36 -14.73 0.16
CA TRP A 71 4.05 -15.04 0.73
C TRP A 71 2.99 -15.14 -0.37
N LEU A 72 2.95 -14.14 -1.28
CA LEU A 72 2.01 -14.14 -2.40
C LEU A 72 2.19 -15.37 -3.30
N SER A 73 3.44 -15.80 -3.52
CA SER A 73 3.76 -16.99 -4.32
C SER A 73 3.36 -18.32 -3.69
N GLN A 74 3.47 -18.43 -2.36
CA GLN A 74 3.26 -19.70 -1.64
C GLN A 74 1.85 -19.84 -1.06
N ASN A 75 1.15 -18.73 -0.82
CA ASN A 75 -0.11 -18.72 -0.05
C ASN A 75 -1.34 -18.30 -0.85
N THR A 76 -1.21 -18.05 -2.15
CA THR A 76 -2.35 -17.71 -3.03
C THR A 76 -2.50 -18.72 -4.17
N ASP A 77 -3.67 -18.75 -4.81
CA ASP A 77 -3.89 -19.61 -5.98
C ASP A 77 -3.02 -19.19 -7.17
N ASN A 78 -2.65 -20.14 -8.03
CA ASN A 78 -1.73 -19.87 -9.16
C ASN A 78 -2.32 -18.90 -10.20
N ASP A 79 -3.64 -18.86 -10.32
CA ASP A 79 -4.40 -17.97 -11.20
C ASP A 79 -4.86 -16.68 -10.52
N ALA A 80 -4.45 -16.45 -9.26
CA ALA A 80 -4.79 -15.25 -8.52
C ALA A 80 -4.29 -13.99 -9.24
N ARG A 81 -5.17 -12.99 -9.37
CA ARG A 81 -4.90 -11.71 -10.00
C ARG A 81 -4.61 -10.63 -8.98
N VAL A 82 -3.46 -9.98 -9.15
CA VAL A 82 -2.92 -8.99 -8.22
C VAL A 82 -3.00 -7.61 -8.88
N MET A 83 -3.75 -6.70 -8.25
CA MET A 83 -3.79 -5.29 -8.62
C MET A 83 -2.75 -4.52 -7.81
N SER A 84 -1.85 -3.83 -8.51
CA SER A 84 -0.82 -2.96 -7.94
C SER A 84 -0.62 -1.75 -8.85
N TRP A 85 0.18 -0.77 -8.41
CA TRP A 85 0.70 0.24 -9.32
C TRP A 85 1.66 -0.37 -10.36
N TRP A 86 1.79 0.27 -11.52
CA TRP A 86 2.50 -0.28 -12.68
C TRP A 86 4.01 -0.48 -12.46
N ASP A 87 4.64 0.34 -11.60
CA ASP A 87 6.05 0.24 -11.24
C ASP A 87 6.45 -1.17 -10.79
N TYR A 88 5.53 -1.87 -10.11
CA TYR A 88 5.78 -3.15 -9.45
C TYR A 88 5.43 -4.37 -10.29
N GLY A 89 4.82 -4.18 -11.47
CA GLY A 89 4.26 -5.27 -12.26
C GLY A 89 5.27 -6.37 -12.60
N TYR A 90 6.47 -5.99 -13.06
CA TYR A 90 7.55 -6.94 -13.34
C TYR A 90 8.10 -7.63 -12.09
N GLN A 91 8.14 -6.93 -10.95
CA GLN A 91 8.63 -7.53 -9.69
C GLN A 91 7.66 -8.59 -9.19
N ILE A 92 6.35 -8.31 -9.22
CA ILE A 92 5.31 -9.26 -8.82
C ILE A 92 5.31 -10.46 -9.77
N ALA A 93 5.31 -10.23 -11.08
CA ALA A 93 5.33 -11.31 -12.06
C ALA A 93 6.60 -12.19 -11.94
N GLY A 94 7.77 -11.57 -11.71
CA GLY A 94 9.05 -12.28 -11.61
C GLY A 94 9.27 -13.00 -10.29
N MET A 95 8.95 -12.37 -9.15
CA MET A 95 9.23 -12.92 -7.82
C MET A 95 8.04 -13.67 -7.21
N ALA A 96 6.83 -13.12 -7.31
CA ALA A 96 5.64 -13.77 -6.79
C ALA A 96 5.06 -14.82 -7.76
N ASN A 97 5.41 -14.74 -9.05
CA ASN A 97 4.86 -15.60 -10.11
C ASN A 97 3.32 -15.58 -10.10
N ARG A 98 2.74 -14.37 -10.19
CA ARG A 98 1.29 -14.13 -10.22
C ARG A 98 0.90 -13.18 -11.34
N THR A 99 -0.34 -13.29 -11.78
CA THR A 99 -0.90 -12.46 -12.84
C THR A 99 -1.10 -11.03 -12.34
N THR A 100 -0.49 -10.05 -13.02
CA THR A 100 -0.67 -8.63 -12.75
C THR A 100 -1.58 -7.99 -13.78
N LEU A 101 -2.37 -6.99 -13.37
CA LEU A 101 -3.26 -6.27 -14.28
C LEU A 101 -2.50 -5.23 -15.12
N VAL A 102 -1.58 -4.50 -14.48
CA VAL A 102 -0.77 -3.46 -15.13
C VAL A 102 0.70 -3.79 -14.97
N ASP A 103 1.49 -3.43 -15.98
CA ASP A 103 2.92 -3.69 -16.03
C ASP A 103 3.74 -2.43 -16.32
N ASN A 104 5.05 -2.57 -16.22
CA ASN A 104 6.00 -1.47 -16.39
C ASN A 104 6.27 -1.16 -17.88
N ASN A 105 5.64 -1.88 -18.81
CA ASN A 105 5.77 -1.58 -20.24
C ASN A 105 4.89 -0.38 -20.66
N THR A 106 3.79 -0.13 -19.94
CA THR A 106 2.93 1.06 -20.10
C THR A 106 2.35 1.29 -21.50
N TRP A 107 2.16 0.23 -22.29
CA TRP A 107 1.66 0.35 -23.67
C TRP A 107 0.17 0.69 -23.77
N ASN A 108 -0.63 0.45 -22.72
CA ASN A 108 -2.06 0.74 -22.67
C ASN A 108 -2.41 1.69 -21.52
N ASN A 109 -2.39 2.99 -21.80
CA ASN A 109 -2.65 4.05 -20.82
C ASN A 109 -4.06 4.00 -20.23
N SER A 110 -5.07 3.67 -21.03
CA SER A 110 -6.44 3.57 -20.53
C SER A 110 -6.59 2.47 -19.47
N HIS A 111 -5.85 1.36 -19.59
CA HIS A 111 -5.87 0.32 -18.55
C HIS A 111 -5.23 0.79 -17.25
N ILE A 112 -4.13 1.55 -17.33
CA ILE A 112 -3.48 2.16 -16.17
C ILE A 112 -4.41 3.19 -15.51
N ALA A 113 -5.15 3.97 -16.32
CA ALA A 113 -6.12 4.94 -15.81
C ALA A 113 -7.27 4.28 -15.05
N VAL A 114 -7.73 3.09 -15.45
CA VAL A 114 -8.74 2.33 -14.69
C VAL A 114 -8.19 1.89 -13.33
N VAL A 115 -6.94 1.41 -13.26
CA VAL A 115 -6.29 1.07 -11.97
C VAL A 115 -6.09 2.32 -11.12
N GLY A 116 -5.63 3.43 -11.72
CA GLY A 116 -5.48 4.72 -11.05
C GLY A 116 -6.81 5.22 -10.48
N LYS A 117 -7.89 5.10 -11.25
CA LYS A 117 -9.26 5.42 -10.83
C LYS A 117 -9.72 4.54 -9.68
N ALA A 118 -9.45 3.23 -9.71
CA ALA A 118 -9.78 2.34 -8.60
C ALA A 118 -9.04 2.75 -7.31
N MET A 119 -7.75 3.06 -7.40
CA MET A 119 -6.93 3.45 -6.25
C MET A 119 -7.31 4.83 -5.68
N SER A 120 -7.77 5.76 -6.52
CA SER A 120 -8.13 7.12 -6.11
C SER A 120 -9.61 7.30 -5.73
N SER A 121 -10.49 6.38 -6.11
CA SER A 121 -11.92 6.42 -5.78
C SER A 121 -12.22 5.99 -4.33
N ASN A 122 -13.46 6.20 -3.88
CA ASN A 122 -13.94 5.58 -2.65
C ASN A 122 -14.04 4.05 -2.77
N GLU A 123 -14.11 3.37 -1.63
CA GLU A 123 -14.09 1.91 -1.55
C GLU A 123 -15.23 1.23 -2.36
N SER A 124 -16.43 1.82 -2.40
CA SER A 124 -17.59 1.26 -3.09
C SER A 124 -17.46 1.31 -4.62
N GLU A 125 -16.99 2.44 -5.17
CA GLU A 125 -16.76 2.58 -6.60
C GLU A 125 -15.53 1.78 -7.03
N ALA A 126 -14.46 1.80 -6.23
CA ALA A 126 -13.28 0.99 -6.49
C ALA A 126 -13.61 -0.51 -6.50
N TYR A 127 -14.49 -0.96 -5.60
CA TYR A 127 -14.93 -2.36 -5.57
C TYR A 127 -15.63 -2.80 -6.86
N LYS A 128 -16.47 -1.95 -7.46
CA LYS A 128 -17.09 -2.26 -8.76
C LYS A 128 -16.05 -2.47 -9.85
N ILE A 129 -15.00 -1.64 -9.86
CA ILE A 129 -13.90 -1.75 -10.81
C ILE A 129 -13.11 -3.04 -10.56
N MET A 130 -12.74 -3.31 -9.31
CA MET A 130 -12.02 -4.54 -8.94
C MET A 130 -12.79 -5.81 -9.30
N VAL A 131 -14.11 -5.83 -9.10
CA VAL A 131 -14.97 -6.95 -9.52
C VAL A 131 -15.05 -7.05 -11.04
N SER A 132 -15.14 -5.92 -11.78
CA SER A 132 -15.19 -5.96 -13.25
C SER A 132 -13.90 -6.46 -13.90
N LEU A 133 -12.76 -6.24 -13.24
CA LEU A 133 -11.44 -6.73 -13.65
C LEU A 133 -11.10 -8.08 -13.03
N ASP A 134 -12.00 -8.60 -12.18
CA ASP A 134 -11.89 -9.87 -11.47
C ASP A 134 -10.54 -10.00 -10.73
N VAL A 135 -10.28 -8.99 -9.90
CA VAL A 135 -9.13 -8.90 -8.98
C VAL A 135 -9.37 -9.77 -7.76
N ASP A 136 -8.32 -10.46 -7.30
CA ASP A 136 -8.32 -11.26 -6.07
C ASP A 136 -7.58 -10.56 -4.93
N TYR A 137 -6.41 -9.99 -5.24
CA TYR A 137 -5.55 -9.33 -4.28
C TYR A 137 -5.18 -7.91 -4.71
N VAL A 138 -5.03 -7.02 -3.74
CA VAL A 138 -4.52 -5.65 -3.93
C VAL A 138 -3.25 -5.50 -3.13
N LEU A 139 -2.17 -5.07 -3.78
CA LEU A 139 -0.88 -4.81 -3.15
C LEU A 139 -0.62 -3.31 -3.14
N VAL A 140 -0.34 -2.77 -1.95
CA VAL A 140 0.05 -1.38 -1.75
C VAL A 140 1.35 -1.30 -0.95
N ILE A 141 2.17 -0.31 -1.28
CA ILE A 141 3.41 -0.02 -0.56
C ILE A 141 3.19 1.15 0.39
N PHE A 142 3.49 0.91 1.67
CA PHE A 142 3.30 1.87 2.74
C PHE A 142 4.61 2.13 3.48
N GLY A 143 5.14 3.35 3.35
CA GLY A 143 6.44 3.70 3.93
C GLY A 143 6.39 4.33 5.32
N GLY A 144 5.20 4.53 5.90
CA GLY A 144 5.01 5.43 7.04
C GLY A 144 5.64 4.98 8.36
N VAL A 145 5.91 3.67 8.54
CA VAL A 145 6.56 3.13 9.76
C VAL A 145 8.07 3.38 9.76
N ILE A 146 8.73 3.18 8.63
CA ILE A 146 10.19 3.26 8.52
C ILE A 146 10.68 4.59 7.91
N GLY A 147 9.78 5.38 7.32
CA GLY A 147 10.14 6.61 6.61
C GLY A 147 10.57 6.37 5.17
N TYR A 148 10.05 5.34 4.51
CA TYR A 148 10.35 5.06 3.10
C TYR A 148 9.61 6.05 2.20
N SER A 149 10.36 6.80 1.38
CA SER A 149 9.82 7.85 0.52
C SER A 149 9.21 7.33 -0.80
N GLY A 150 9.58 6.13 -1.23
CA GLY A 150 9.09 5.52 -2.48
C GLY A 150 7.74 4.81 -2.36
N ASP A 151 6.92 5.19 -1.39
CA ASP A 151 5.63 4.56 -1.12
C ASP A 151 4.49 5.10 -2.02
N ASP A 152 3.35 4.42 -2.02
CA ASP A 152 2.27 4.72 -2.97
C ASP A 152 1.53 6.01 -2.64
N ILE A 153 1.58 6.48 -1.39
CA ILE A 153 0.98 7.76 -1.00
C ILE A 153 1.75 8.95 -1.60
N ASN A 154 3.08 8.88 -1.75
CA ASN A 154 3.84 9.94 -2.43
C ASN A 154 3.62 9.95 -3.94
N LYS A 155 3.33 8.78 -4.52
CA LYS A 155 3.01 8.63 -5.95
C LYS A 155 1.53 8.81 -6.26
N PHE A 156 0.68 8.93 -5.23
CA PHE A 156 -0.77 8.95 -5.36
C PHE A 156 -1.29 10.01 -6.34
N LEU A 157 -0.69 11.21 -6.32
CA LEU A 157 -1.12 12.29 -7.19
C LEU A 157 -0.90 12.00 -8.68
N TRP A 158 0.10 11.16 -9.03
CA TRP A 158 0.25 10.66 -10.39
C TRP A 158 -0.88 9.71 -10.77
N MET A 159 -1.35 8.87 -9.84
CA MET A 159 -2.50 8.00 -10.06
C MET A 159 -3.76 8.82 -10.35
N VAL A 160 -3.97 9.90 -9.60
CA VAL A 160 -5.09 10.84 -9.80
C VAL A 160 -5.01 11.52 -11.16
N ARG A 161 -3.85 12.07 -11.55
CA ARG A 161 -3.68 12.75 -12.84
C ARG A 161 -3.90 11.84 -14.05
N ILE A 162 -3.39 10.61 -13.99
CA ILE A 162 -3.60 9.62 -15.06
C ILE A 162 -5.08 9.22 -15.14
N ALA A 163 -5.73 9.04 -14.00
CA ALA A 163 -7.16 8.74 -13.94
C ALA A 163 -8.03 9.89 -14.44
N GLU A 164 -7.71 11.14 -14.08
CA GLU A 164 -8.42 12.34 -14.53
C GLU A 164 -8.31 12.55 -16.05
N GLY A 165 -7.16 12.22 -16.65
CA GLY A 165 -6.95 12.32 -18.09
C GLY A 165 -7.96 11.52 -18.93
N GLU A 166 -8.30 10.30 -18.48
CA GLU A 166 -9.26 9.42 -19.18
C GLU A 166 -10.69 9.52 -18.60
N HIS A 167 -10.83 9.85 -17.31
CA HIS A 167 -12.10 9.88 -16.58
C HIS A 167 -12.34 11.22 -15.82
N PRO A 168 -12.38 12.37 -16.53
CA PRO A 168 -12.45 13.70 -15.90
C PRO A 168 -13.79 14.00 -15.20
N LYS A 169 -14.81 13.18 -15.44
CA LYS A 169 -16.12 13.31 -14.79
C LYS A 169 -16.16 12.69 -13.40
N ASP A 170 -15.28 11.71 -13.16
CA ASP A 170 -15.32 10.89 -11.96
C ASP A 170 -14.24 11.29 -10.95
N ILE A 171 -13.04 11.62 -11.45
CA ILE A 171 -11.88 12.01 -10.64
C ILE A 171 -11.41 13.40 -11.07
N ARG A 172 -11.11 14.26 -10.10
CA ARG A 172 -10.53 15.59 -10.31
C ARG A 172 -9.40 15.81 -9.33
N GLU A 173 -8.24 16.25 -9.80
CA GLU A 173 -7.07 16.51 -8.97
C GLU A 173 -7.37 17.53 -7.86
N SER A 174 -8.16 18.57 -8.15
CA SER A 174 -8.53 19.61 -7.20
C SER A 174 -9.20 19.09 -5.92
N ASP A 175 -9.92 17.97 -6.00
CA ASP A 175 -10.71 17.44 -4.88
C ASP A 175 -9.83 16.80 -3.79
N TYR A 176 -8.55 16.53 -4.10
CA TYR A 176 -7.56 15.99 -3.17
C TYR A 176 -6.70 17.06 -2.50
N PHE A 177 -6.85 18.32 -2.91
CA PHE A 177 -6.16 19.46 -2.31
C PHE A 177 -7.08 20.22 -1.36
N THR A 178 -6.52 20.71 -0.25
CA THR A 178 -7.26 21.62 0.64
C THR A 178 -7.60 22.93 -0.07
N ASP A 179 -8.47 23.75 0.51
CA ASP A 179 -8.80 25.08 -0.02
C ASP A 179 -7.57 25.99 -0.20
N ARG A 180 -6.46 25.67 0.48
CA ARG A 180 -5.17 26.37 0.37
C ARG A 180 -4.25 25.80 -0.71
N GLY A 181 -4.66 24.72 -1.39
CA GLY A 181 -3.84 24.03 -2.39
C GLY A 181 -2.80 23.07 -1.80
N GLU A 182 -2.94 22.67 -0.53
CA GLU A 182 -1.99 21.77 0.14
C GLU A 182 -2.47 20.30 0.07
N PHE A 183 -1.56 19.37 -0.21
CA PHE A 183 -1.82 17.92 -0.13
C PHE A 183 -1.45 17.42 1.26
N ARG A 184 -2.45 17.08 2.08
CA ARG A 184 -2.26 16.72 3.49
C ARG A 184 -2.98 15.43 3.85
N VAL A 185 -2.32 14.58 4.64
CA VAL A 185 -2.86 13.30 5.14
C VAL A 185 -3.30 13.35 6.61
N ASP A 186 -3.15 14.52 7.23
CA ASP A 186 -3.56 14.81 8.59
C ASP A 186 -5.06 15.14 8.68
N ALA A 187 -5.51 15.64 9.85
CA ALA A 187 -6.90 15.98 10.08
C ALA A 187 -7.41 17.13 9.20
N GLU A 188 -6.50 17.92 8.62
CA GLU A 188 -6.83 19.02 7.69
C GLU A 188 -6.91 18.54 6.24
N GLY A 189 -6.58 17.27 5.97
CA GLY A 189 -6.72 16.64 4.66
C GLY A 189 -8.16 16.61 4.15
N THR A 190 -8.34 16.59 2.83
CA THR A 190 -9.69 16.62 2.25
C THR A 190 -10.46 15.34 2.58
N PRO A 191 -11.78 15.43 2.80
CA PRO A 191 -12.62 14.25 2.98
C PRO A 191 -12.52 13.26 1.81
N THR A 192 -12.27 13.75 0.59
CA THR A 192 -12.06 12.91 -0.59
C THR A 192 -10.82 12.05 -0.47
N LEU A 193 -9.69 12.63 -0.05
CA LEU A 193 -8.45 11.89 0.18
C LEU A 193 -8.60 10.91 1.35
N LEU A 194 -9.12 11.36 2.50
CA LEU A 194 -9.27 10.55 3.70
C LEU A 194 -10.25 9.36 3.54
N ASN A 195 -11.11 9.41 2.52
CA ASN A 195 -12.03 8.32 2.16
C ASN A 195 -11.64 7.55 0.89
N SER A 196 -10.53 7.91 0.24
CA SER A 196 -10.00 7.20 -0.92
C SER A 196 -9.58 5.78 -0.56
N LEU A 197 -9.63 4.87 -1.53
CA LEU A 197 -9.19 3.49 -1.35
C LEU A 197 -7.72 3.46 -0.94
N MET A 198 -6.84 4.20 -1.64
CA MET A 198 -5.41 4.22 -1.33
C MET A 198 -5.12 4.65 0.11
N TYR A 199 -5.79 5.69 0.62
CA TYR A 199 -5.64 6.13 2.01
C TYR A 199 -6.08 5.02 2.97
N LYS A 200 -7.26 4.43 2.73
CA LYS A 200 -7.79 3.37 3.58
C LYS A 200 -6.90 2.14 3.61
N LEU A 201 -6.37 1.70 2.45
CA LEU A 201 -5.48 0.55 2.38
C LEU A 201 -4.14 0.86 3.07
N SER A 202 -3.52 1.99 2.79
CA SER A 202 -2.22 2.32 3.38
C SER A 202 -2.29 2.47 4.91
N TYR A 203 -3.31 3.13 5.44
CA TYR A 203 -3.42 3.47 6.86
C TYR A 203 -4.33 2.54 7.67
N TYR A 204 -4.77 1.40 7.14
CA TYR A 204 -5.64 0.47 7.88
C TYR A 204 -4.97 0.03 9.19
N LYS A 205 -5.67 0.20 10.34
CA LYS A 205 -5.17 -0.03 11.71
C LYS A 205 -3.92 0.77 12.12
N PHE A 206 -3.44 1.70 11.29
CA PHE A 206 -2.26 2.52 11.61
C PHE A 206 -2.55 3.56 12.69
N GLY A 207 -3.81 3.99 12.86
CA GLY A 207 -4.20 4.98 13.89
C GLY A 207 -3.95 4.55 15.34
N GLU A 208 -3.93 3.24 15.60
CA GLU A 208 -3.64 2.65 16.92
C GLU A 208 -2.16 2.28 17.07
N PHE A 209 -1.40 2.26 15.96
CA PHE A 209 0.00 1.90 15.96
C PHE A 209 0.85 2.99 16.61
N LYS A 210 1.69 2.59 17.57
CA LYS A 210 2.58 3.47 18.31
C LYS A 210 3.98 2.86 18.33
N LEU A 211 4.90 3.48 17.58
CA LEU A 211 6.29 3.02 17.45
C LEU A 211 7.08 3.28 18.75
N ASP A 212 7.13 4.55 19.18
CA ASP A 212 7.86 4.96 20.38
C ASP A 212 6.91 5.40 21.48
N TYR A 213 7.32 5.23 22.74
CA TYR A 213 6.55 5.72 23.89
C TYR A 213 6.26 7.23 23.83
N ARG A 214 7.18 8.01 23.24
CA ARG A 214 7.09 9.48 23.12
C ARG A 214 6.31 9.95 21.89
N SER A 215 6.24 9.14 20.84
CA SER A 215 5.57 9.50 19.59
C SER A 215 4.05 9.30 19.70
N PRO A 216 3.24 10.19 19.12
CA PRO A 216 1.79 10.01 19.12
C PRO A 216 1.39 8.76 18.29
N ALA A 217 0.26 8.15 18.61
CA ALA A 217 -0.28 7.03 17.83
C ALA A 217 -0.77 7.49 16.45
N GLY A 218 -0.45 6.70 15.41
CA GLY A 218 -0.73 7.02 14.01
C GLY A 218 0.15 8.14 13.45
N PHE A 219 1.43 8.18 13.83
CA PHE A 219 2.39 9.14 13.30
C PHE A 219 3.10 8.58 12.06
N ASP A 220 2.90 9.22 10.91
CA ASP A 220 3.58 8.87 9.65
C ASP A 220 4.96 9.56 9.59
N ARG A 221 6.04 8.77 9.56
CA ARG A 221 7.42 9.28 9.52
C ARG A 221 7.84 9.83 8.16
N THR A 222 7.23 9.38 7.07
CA THR A 222 7.54 9.87 5.73
C THR A 222 7.03 11.30 5.55
N ARG A 223 5.83 11.61 6.06
CA ARG A 223 5.23 12.95 6.00
C ARG A 223 5.43 13.80 7.26
N ASN A 224 5.89 13.21 8.36
CA ASN A 224 6.03 13.85 9.67
C ASN A 224 4.72 14.46 10.21
N VAL A 225 3.60 13.75 10.04
CA VAL A 225 2.28 14.19 10.50
C VAL A 225 1.51 13.07 11.20
N ILE A 226 0.56 13.45 12.05
CA ILE A 226 -0.41 12.52 12.63
C ILE A 226 -1.55 12.34 11.62
N ILE A 227 -1.92 11.10 11.34
CA ILE A 227 -2.99 10.82 10.38
C ILE A 227 -4.33 11.44 10.84
N GLY A 228 -5.11 11.92 9.87
CA GLY A 228 -6.42 12.52 10.14
C GLY A 228 -7.47 11.50 10.54
N ASN A 229 -7.69 10.48 9.70
CA ASN A 229 -8.71 9.46 9.95
C ASN A 229 -8.08 8.21 10.57
N LYS A 230 -8.23 8.09 11.90
CA LYS A 230 -7.60 7.00 12.67
C LYS A 230 -8.39 5.69 12.67
N ASN A 231 -9.72 5.79 12.65
CA ASN A 231 -10.61 4.67 12.92
C ASN A 231 -11.58 4.48 11.75
N PHE A 232 -11.31 3.49 10.92
CA PHE A 232 -12.19 3.06 9.85
C PHE A 232 -12.10 1.55 9.64
N GLU A 233 -13.18 0.97 9.11
CA GLU A 233 -13.23 -0.43 8.75
C GLU A 233 -13.30 -0.58 7.23
N LEU A 234 -12.71 -1.66 6.72
CA LEU A 234 -12.84 -2.07 5.32
C LEU A 234 -14.07 -2.96 5.19
N THR A 235 -14.96 -2.61 4.28
CA THR A 235 -16.18 -3.35 4.00
C THR A 235 -15.92 -4.43 2.96
N TYR A 236 -15.32 -4.04 1.83
CA TYR A 236 -15.16 -4.88 0.65
C TYR A 236 -13.81 -5.60 0.57
N LEU A 237 -12.83 -5.15 1.35
CA LEU A 237 -11.51 -5.74 1.41
C LEU A 237 -11.24 -6.28 2.82
N GLU A 238 -10.36 -7.26 2.90
CA GLU A 238 -9.79 -7.76 4.15
C GLU A 238 -8.27 -7.78 4.07
N GLU A 239 -7.61 -7.48 5.19
CA GLU A 239 -6.16 -7.55 5.29
C GLU A 239 -5.73 -9.01 5.25
N ALA A 240 -4.97 -9.40 4.21
CA ALA A 240 -4.51 -10.76 4.01
C ALA A 240 -3.08 -10.96 4.54
N TYR A 241 -2.20 -10.00 4.28
CA TYR A 241 -0.82 -10.00 4.76
C TYR A 241 -0.28 -8.58 4.92
N THR A 242 0.53 -8.35 5.95
CA THR A 242 1.29 -7.11 6.16
C THR A 242 2.67 -7.53 6.64
N THR A 243 3.73 -7.01 6.00
CA THR A 243 5.12 -7.40 6.31
C THR A 243 5.58 -6.91 7.69
N GLU A 244 6.73 -7.39 8.15
CA GLU A 244 7.31 -7.06 9.46
C GLU A 244 7.35 -5.54 9.73
N HIS A 245 7.85 -4.76 8.78
CA HIS A 245 7.99 -3.31 8.91
C HIS A 245 6.84 -2.53 8.29
N TRP A 246 5.74 -3.22 7.96
CA TRP A 246 4.55 -2.70 7.29
C TRP A 246 4.83 -2.01 5.95
N LEU A 247 5.93 -2.39 5.28
CA LEU A 247 6.35 -1.79 4.03
C LEU A 247 5.44 -2.20 2.87
N VAL A 248 5.04 -3.48 2.84
CA VAL A 248 4.14 -4.01 1.81
C VAL A 248 2.90 -4.55 2.50
N ARG A 249 1.72 -4.16 1.99
CA ARG A 249 0.43 -4.59 2.50
C ARG A 249 -0.38 -5.22 1.38
N ILE A 250 -0.92 -6.40 1.66
CA ILE A 250 -1.68 -7.21 0.72
C ILE A 250 -3.09 -7.39 1.28
N TYR A 251 -4.07 -6.98 0.50
CA TYR A 251 -5.49 -7.08 0.81
C TYR A 251 -6.15 -8.08 -0.11
N LYS A 252 -7.05 -8.90 0.42
CA LYS A 252 -7.92 -9.77 -0.37
C LYS A 252 -9.23 -9.03 -0.65
N VAL A 253 -9.67 -9.07 -1.91
CA VAL A 253 -10.96 -8.54 -2.33
C VAL A 253 -12.03 -9.60 -2.02
N LYS A 254 -13.02 -9.24 -1.20
CA LYS A 254 -14.14 -10.16 -0.91
C LYS A 254 -14.97 -10.37 -2.16
N LYS A 255 -15.34 -11.61 -2.45
CA LYS A 255 -16.15 -11.91 -3.63
C LYS A 255 -17.63 -11.58 -3.37
N PRO A 256 -18.43 -11.22 -4.40
CA PRO A 256 -19.85 -10.90 -4.24
C PRO A 256 -20.65 -11.95 -3.47
N ASP A 257 -20.28 -13.23 -3.61
CA ASP A 257 -20.94 -14.36 -2.95
C ASP A 257 -20.67 -14.43 -1.44
N GLU A 258 -19.58 -13.83 -0.96
CA GLU A 258 -19.22 -13.77 0.46
C GLU A 258 -20.09 -12.75 1.23
N PHE A 259 -20.71 -11.81 0.52
CA PHE A 259 -21.62 -10.84 1.12
C PHE A 259 -22.99 -11.47 1.37
N ASN A 260 -23.25 -11.83 2.63
CA ASN A 260 -24.61 -12.10 3.08
C ASN A 260 -25.53 -10.92 2.72
N ARG A 261 -26.74 -11.21 2.21
CA ARG A 261 -27.74 -10.20 1.82
C ARG A 261 -27.76 -9.04 2.83
N PRO A 262 -27.52 -7.79 2.38
CA PRO A 262 -27.39 -6.67 3.30
C PRO A 262 -28.62 -6.57 4.17
N ARG A 263 -28.38 -6.48 5.49
CA ARG A 263 -29.46 -6.35 6.46
C ARG A 263 -30.08 -4.97 6.28
N ILE A 264 -31.20 -4.90 5.58
CA ILE A 264 -31.96 -3.66 5.41
C ILE A 264 -32.22 -3.03 6.80
N PRO A 265 -31.77 -1.78 7.05
CA PRO A 265 -32.05 -1.05 8.27
C PRO A 265 -33.54 -1.06 8.60
N VAL A 266 -33.91 -1.08 9.88
CA VAL A 266 -35.34 -1.19 10.28
C VAL A 266 -36.17 -0.01 9.73
N SER A 267 -35.53 1.15 9.57
CA SER A 267 -36.09 2.38 8.96
C SER A 267 -36.53 2.18 7.50
N GLU A 268 -35.79 1.40 6.73
CA GLU A 268 -35.98 1.20 5.28
C GLU A 268 -36.90 0.01 4.96
N ARG A 269 -37.40 -0.71 5.98
CA ARG A 269 -38.27 -1.87 5.77
C ARG A 269 -39.71 -1.41 5.50
N LYS A 270 -40.20 -1.75 4.31
CA LYS A 270 -41.62 -1.57 3.92
C LYS A 270 -42.61 -2.25 4.89
N ILE A 271 -42.21 -3.39 5.48
CA ILE A 271 -43.02 -4.13 6.46
C ILE A 271 -42.50 -3.88 7.87
N LYS A 272 -43.23 -3.08 8.64
CA LYS A 272 -42.90 -2.77 10.05
C LYS A 272 -43.32 -3.94 10.94
N ARG A 273 -42.37 -4.61 11.60
CA ARG A 273 -42.66 -5.59 12.66
C ARG A 273 -42.88 -4.84 13.98
N SER A 274 -44.08 -4.96 14.56
CA SER A 274 -44.47 -4.24 15.79
C SER A 274 -43.85 -4.80 17.09
N LYS A 275 -43.37 -6.05 17.09
CA LYS A 275 -42.75 -6.69 18.27
C LYS A 275 -41.31 -7.12 17.97
N ILE A 276 -40.35 -6.30 18.37
CA ILE A 276 -38.92 -6.65 18.33
C ILE A 276 -38.64 -7.61 19.48
N PHE A 277 -38.17 -8.82 19.15
CA PHE A 277 -37.77 -9.80 20.17
C PHE A 277 -36.42 -9.40 20.76
N VAL A 278 -36.40 -9.08 22.05
CA VAL A 278 -35.15 -8.88 22.80
C VAL A 278 -34.65 -10.22 23.30
N THR A 279 -33.38 -10.52 23.00
CA THR A 279 -32.75 -11.77 23.45
C THR A 279 -32.69 -11.83 24.97
N LYS A 280 -33.10 -12.95 25.55
CA LYS A 280 -32.91 -13.27 26.97
C LYS A 280 -31.71 -14.20 27.20
N LYS A 281 -30.84 -14.35 26.18
CA LYS A 281 -29.63 -15.17 26.30
C LYS A 281 -28.60 -14.45 27.15
N THR A 282 -28.01 -15.18 28.08
CA THR A 282 -26.83 -14.76 28.85
C THR A 282 -25.78 -15.86 28.79
N ASN A 283 -24.54 -15.61 29.24
CA ASN A 283 -23.49 -16.65 29.28
C ASN A 283 -23.93 -17.90 30.06
N LYS A 284 -24.76 -17.73 31.11
CA LYS A 284 -25.37 -18.83 31.87
C LYS A 284 -26.64 -19.39 31.23
N ARG A 285 -27.44 -18.56 30.53
CA ARG A 285 -28.71 -18.96 29.91
C ARG A 285 -28.60 -18.94 28.39
N LYS A 286 -28.11 -20.03 27.80
CA LYS A 286 -28.00 -20.21 26.34
C LYS A 286 -29.28 -20.72 25.66
N LYS A 287 -30.44 -20.67 26.33
CA LYS A 287 -31.73 -21.17 25.78
C LYS A 287 -32.42 -20.11 24.93
N GLY A 288 -32.82 -20.48 23.71
CA GLY A 288 -33.63 -19.65 22.82
C GLY A 288 -35.12 -19.62 23.22
N THR A 289 -35.88 -18.74 22.56
CA THR A 289 -37.33 -18.60 22.77
C THR A 289 -38.07 -18.97 21.49
N ILE A 290 -39.08 -19.84 21.61
CA ILE A 290 -39.97 -20.23 20.51
C ILE A 290 -41.35 -19.65 20.84
N LYS A 291 -42.00 -18.97 19.89
CA LYS A 291 -43.28 -18.28 20.13
C LYS A 291 -44.40 -19.27 20.50
N ASN A 292 -44.48 -20.41 19.82
CA ASN A 292 -45.52 -21.42 20.03
C ASN A 292 -44.90 -22.70 20.64
N LYS A 293 -44.26 -22.56 21.80
CA LYS A 293 -43.70 -23.74 22.48
C LYS A 293 -44.83 -24.51 23.19
N PRO A 294 -45.08 -25.79 22.88
CA PRO A 294 -46.08 -26.58 23.60
C PRO A 294 -45.68 -26.70 25.08
N SER A 295 -46.64 -26.52 25.98
CA SER A 295 -46.45 -26.70 27.42
C SER A 295 -46.33 -28.20 27.74
N VAL A 296 -45.18 -28.62 28.26
CA VAL A 296 -45.01 -29.99 28.74
C VAL A 296 -45.68 -30.10 30.10
N VAL A 297 -46.88 -30.67 30.13
CA VAL A 297 -47.56 -31.04 31.38
C VAL A 297 -47.01 -32.38 31.83
N LYS A 298 -46.25 -32.41 32.93
CA LYS A 298 -45.84 -33.69 33.55
C LYS A 298 -47.07 -34.36 34.17
N GLY A 299 -47.37 -35.58 33.75
CA GLY A 299 -48.44 -36.37 34.36
C GLY A 299 -48.21 -36.57 35.86
N LYS A 300 -49.20 -36.25 36.68
CA LYS A 300 -49.21 -36.63 38.11
C LYS A 300 -49.50 -38.12 38.19
N LYS A 301 -48.61 -38.89 38.83
CA LYS A 301 -48.88 -40.27 39.23
C LYS A 301 -50.01 -40.22 40.25
N LEU A 302 -51.14 -40.87 39.98
CA LEU A 302 -52.20 -41.06 40.97
C LEU A 302 -51.58 -41.76 42.18
N SER A 303 -51.62 -41.10 43.34
CA SER A 303 -51.31 -41.75 44.61
C SER A 303 -52.33 -42.87 44.79
N SER A 304 -51.87 -44.11 44.83
CA SER A 304 -52.71 -45.25 45.17
C SER A 304 -53.35 -44.97 46.51
N THR A 305 -54.65 -44.71 46.50
CA THR A 305 -55.50 -44.70 47.69
C THR A 305 -55.32 -46.06 48.34
N GLN A 306 -54.70 -46.11 49.53
CA GLN A 306 -54.77 -47.30 50.38
C GLN A 306 -56.24 -47.47 50.76
N THR A 307 -56.93 -48.38 50.08
CA THR A 307 -58.16 -48.98 50.57
C THR A 307 -57.78 -50.02 51.62
N SER A 308 -58.24 -49.77 52.84
CA SER A 308 -58.44 -50.69 53.97
C SER A 308 -57.20 -51.11 54.75
#